data_AF-A0A661BYU1-F1
#
_entry.id   AF-A0A661BYU1-F1
#
_cell.length_a   1.000
_cell.length_b   1.000
_cell.length_c   1.000
_cell.angle_alpha   90.00
_cell.angle_beta   90.00
_cell.angle_gamma   90.00
#
_symmetry.space_group_name_H-M   'P 1'
#
loop_
_entity.id
_entity.type
_entity.pdbx_description
1 polymer ?
#
loop_
_entity_poly.entity_id
_entity_poly.type
_entity_poly.pdbx_seq_one_letter_code
_entity_poly.pdbx_strand_id
1 'polypeptide(L)'
;ETSQLLGQSEYNPVLMAALIAFGFVFIHPFEDGNGRIHRYLFHHVLAEKGFVPKGLVFPVSAVILDRINDYRQILEWYSKPRLDLIEWRPTDKNNVEVLNETINLYRYFDATRQAEFFFECVDVTVNKTLPEEVDYLAKHDLLNDFIKSYIDMPDKSVALLIRFLNQNNGTLSKRVLDKEFSQLTNTEVKAIEHKYDDVFHGDAKSDL
;
A
#
# COMPACT_ATOMS: atom_id res chain seq x y z
N GLU A 1 -27.46 -6.82 -2.71
CA GLU A 1 -27.71 -8.17 -3.27
C GLU A 1 -26.42 -8.90 -3.64
N THR A 2 -25.65 -8.47 -4.66
CA THR A 2 -24.41 -9.15 -5.08
C THR A 2 -23.42 -9.41 -3.94
N SER A 3 -23.15 -8.41 -3.10
CA SER A 3 -22.24 -8.58 -1.95
C SER A 3 -22.73 -9.65 -0.97
N GLN A 4 -24.03 -9.70 -0.65
CA GLN A 4 -24.58 -10.71 0.24
C GLN A 4 -24.50 -12.12 -0.36
N LEU A 5 -24.87 -12.28 -1.64
CA LEU A 5 -24.84 -13.58 -2.32
C LEU A 5 -23.40 -14.12 -2.43
N LEU A 6 -22.44 -13.27 -2.78
CA LEU A 6 -21.03 -13.66 -2.82
C LEU A 6 -20.45 -13.87 -1.42
N GLY A 7 -20.90 -13.09 -0.45
CA GLY A 7 -20.48 -13.20 0.95
C GLY A 7 -20.82 -14.55 1.56
N GLN A 8 -22.03 -15.05 1.27
CA GLN A 8 -22.56 -16.32 1.79
C GLN A 8 -22.15 -17.58 1.00
N SER A 9 -21.34 -17.44 -0.06
CA SER A 9 -20.85 -18.56 -0.86
C SER A 9 -19.34 -18.78 -0.69
N GLU A 10 -18.84 -19.94 -1.17
CA GLU A 10 -17.41 -20.27 -1.25
C GLU A 10 -16.67 -19.49 -2.36
N TYR A 11 -17.20 -18.33 -2.77
CA TYR A 11 -16.60 -17.50 -3.79
C TYR A 11 -15.26 -16.93 -3.31
N ASN A 12 -14.27 -16.91 -4.20
CA ASN A 12 -12.91 -16.49 -3.86
C ASN A 12 -12.91 -15.04 -3.30
N PRO A 13 -12.31 -14.79 -2.12
CA PRO A 13 -12.31 -13.47 -1.48
C PRO A 13 -11.71 -12.36 -2.34
N VAL A 14 -10.61 -12.65 -3.05
CA VAL A 14 -9.90 -11.68 -3.89
C VAL A 14 -10.73 -11.33 -5.12
N LEU A 15 -11.36 -12.34 -5.76
CA LEU A 15 -12.31 -12.09 -6.85
C LEU A 15 -13.51 -11.27 -6.37
N MET A 16 -14.06 -11.57 -5.20
CA MET A 16 -15.18 -10.82 -4.64
C MET A 16 -14.81 -9.36 -4.41
N ALA A 17 -13.65 -9.12 -3.80
CA ALA A 17 -13.14 -7.78 -3.53
C ALA A 17 -12.92 -7.00 -4.83
N ALA A 18 -12.32 -7.64 -5.85
CA ALA A 18 -12.13 -7.04 -7.16
C ALA A 18 -13.47 -6.64 -7.80
N LEU A 19 -14.44 -7.56 -7.86
CA LEU A 19 -15.75 -7.28 -8.46
C LEU A 19 -16.49 -6.13 -7.77
N ILE A 20 -16.55 -6.15 -6.44
CA ILE A 20 -17.28 -5.14 -5.67
C ILE A 20 -16.59 -3.77 -5.78
N ALA A 21 -15.28 -3.72 -5.56
CA ALA A 21 -14.55 -2.46 -5.55
C ALA A 21 -14.48 -1.84 -6.95
N PHE A 22 -14.12 -2.60 -7.98
CA PHE A 22 -14.05 -2.06 -9.35
C PHE A 22 -15.43 -1.71 -9.89
N GLY A 23 -16.46 -2.54 -9.64
CA GLY A 23 -17.83 -2.18 -9.99
C GLY A 23 -18.25 -0.85 -9.36
N PHE A 24 -17.94 -0.64 -8.07
CA PHE A 24 -18.21 0.61 -7.39
C PHE A 24 -17.50 1.82 -8.02
N VAL A 25 -16.20 1.73 -8.30
CA VAL A 25 -15.44 2.88 -8.82
C VAL A 25 -15.83 3.23 -10.25
N PHE A 26 -16.28 2.26 -11.05
CA PHE A 26 -16.78 2.52 -12.40
C PHE A 26 -18.16 3.20 -12.39
N ILE A 27 -19.01 2.91 -11.40
CA ILE A 27 -20.29 3.63 -11.22
C ILE A 27 -20.04 5.07 -10.78
N HIS A 28 -19.02 5.30 -9.95
CA HIS A 28 -18.63 6.62 -9.43
C HIS A 28 -19.82 7.43 -8.84
N PRO A 29 -20.55 6.88 -7.85
CA PRO A 29 -21.85 7.43 -7.42
C PRO A 29 -21.79 8.72 -6.59
N PHE A 30 -20.60 9.13 -6.13
CA PHE A 30 -20.44 10.32 -5.28
C PHE A 30 -19.67 11.43 -6.00
N GLU A 31 -19.86 12.68 -5.57
CA GLU A 31 -19.09 13.83 -6.09
C GLU A 31 -17.61 13.75 -5.72
N ASP A 32 -17.29 13.24 -4.53
CA ASP A 32 -15.93 13.01 -4.04
C ASP A 32 -15.89 11.73 -3.19
N GLY A 33 -14.70 11.17 -2.99
CA GLY A 33 -14.46 10.05 -2.08
C GLY A 33 -14.51 8.68 -2.74
N ASN A 34 -14.88 8.57 -4.02
CA ASN A 34 -14.98 7.27 -4.71
C ASN A 34 -13.68 6.49 -4.66
N GLY A 35 -12.53 7.13 -4.87
CA GLY A 35 -11.23 6.46 -4.75
C GLY A 35 -10.90 5.96 -3.33
N ARG A 36 -11.35 6.68 -2.29
CA ARG A 36 -11.18 6.27 -0.88
C ARG A 36 -12.08 5.09 -0.55
N ILE A 37 -13.34 5.15 -0.98
CA ILE A 37 -14.31 4.07 -0.76
C ILE A 37 -13.91 2.82 -1.55
N HIS A 38 -13.44 2.97 -2.80
CA HIS A 38 -12.92 1.86 -3.61
C HIS A 38 -11.81 1.09 -2.87
N ARG A 39 -10.82 1.80 -2.32
CA ARG A 39 -9.75 1.16 -1.54
C ARG A 39 -10.27 0.53 -0.25
N TYR A 40 -11.17 1.21 0.45
CA TYR A 40 -11.84 0.66 1.63
C TYR A 40 -12.56 -0.65 1.32
N LEU A 41 -13.26 -0.74 0.17
CA LEU A 41 -13.99 -1.94 -0.24
C LEU A 41 -13.08 -3.14 -0.44
N PHE A 42 -11.87 -2.97 -0.99
CA PHE A 42 -10.90 -4.07 -1.06
C PHE A 42 -10.62 -4.65 0.33
N HIS A 43 -10.24 -3.79 1.29
CA HIS A 43 -9.91 -4.23 2.65
C HIS A 43 -11.12 -4.82 3.37
N HIS A 44 -12.28 -4.18 3.23
CA HIS A 44 -13.51 -4.60 3.87
C HIS A 44 -13.91 -6.01 3.43
N VAL A 45 -13.95 -6.27 2.13
CA VAL A 45 -14.34 -7.58 1.59
C VAL A 45 -13.32 -8.66 1.95
N LEU A 46 -12.02 -8.37 1.85
CA LEU A 46 -10.98 -9.32 2.25
C LEU A 46 -11.06 -9.67 3.74
N ALA A 47 -11.32 -8.68 4.61
CA ALA A 47 -11.47 -8.89 6.05
C ALA A 47 -12.76 -9.67 6.38
N GLU A 48 -13.89 -9.32 5.75
CA GLU A 48 -15.18 -9.99 5.96
C GLU A 48 -15.12 -11.47 5.57
N LYS A 49 -14.41 -11.79 4.49
CA LYS A 49 -14.20 -13.17 4.01
C LYS A 49 -13.05 -13.90 4.73
N GLY A 50 -12.45 -13.29 5.76
CA GLY A 50 -11.40 -13.91 6.56
C GLY A 50 -10.09 -14.18 5.81
N PHE A 51 -9.86 -13.53 4.66
CA PHE A 51 -8.62 -13.66 3.89
C PHE A 51 -7.43 -13.07 4.65
N VAL A 52 -7.66 -11.97 5.37
CA VAL A 52 -6.65 -11.30 6.21
C VAL A 52 -6.89 -11.67 7.67
N PRO A 53 -5.85 -12.07 8.44
CA PRO A 53 -5.96 -12.25 9.88
C PRO A 53 -6.47 -11.00 10.60
N LYS A 54 -7.28 -11.19 11.66
CA LYS A 54 -7.79 -10.07 12.45
C LYS A 54 -6.63 -9.27 13.07
N GLY A 55 -6.70 -7.95 12.95
CA GLY A 55 -5.70 -7.03 13.50
C GLY A 55 -4.49 -6.79 12.59
N LEU A 56 -4.35 -7.52 11.49
CA LEU A 56 -3.32 -7.25 10.49
C LEU A 56 -3.80 -6.17 9.51
N VAL A 57 -3.00 -5.14 9.31
CA VAL A 57 -3.19 -4.20 8.21
C VAL A 57 -2.58 -4.82 6.97
N PHE A 58 -3.42 -5.19 5.99
CA PHE A 58 -2.96 -5.80 4.75
C PHE A 58 -2.51 -4.72 3.75
N PRO A 59 -1.22 -4.58 3.40
CA PRO A 59 -0.71 -3.38 2.73
C PRO A 59 -0.97 -3.35 1.20
N VAL A 60 -2.04 -3.97 0.71
CA VAL A 60 -2.33 -4.05 -0.74
C VAL A 60 -2.51 -2.68 -1.40
N SER A 61 -2.97 -1.67 -0.65
CA SER A 61 -3.08 -0.30 -1.16
C SER A 61 -1.71 0.35 -1.44
N ALA A 62 -0.66 -0.03 -0.71
CA ALA A 62 0.70 0.42 -0.98
C ALA A 62 1.19 -0.18 -2.30
N VAL A 63 0.98 -1.49 -2.51
CA VAL A 63 1.33 -2.16 -3.77
C VAL A 63 0.58 -1.58 -4.98
N ILE A 64 -0.70 -1.26 -4.84
CA ILE A 64 -1.47 -0.59 -5.89
C ILE A 64 -0.90 0.82 -6.18
N LEU A 65 -0.47 1.53 -5.14
CA LEU A 65 0.14 2.86 -5.29
C LEU A 65 1.49 2.79 -6.02
N ASP A 66 2.33 1.81 -5.71
CA ASP A 66 3.60 1.59 -6.41
C ASP A 66 3.37 1.24 -7.89
N ARG A 67 2.24 0.60 -8.19
CA ARG A 67 1.79 0.23 -9.54
C ARG A 67 0.74 1.19 -10.11
N ILE A 68 0.78 2.48 -9.73
CA ILE A 68 -0.27 3.45 -10.09
C ILE A 68 -0.51 3.58 -11.61
N ASN A 69 0.53 3.40 -12.42
CA ASN A 69 0.41 3.48 -13.88
C ASN A 69 -0.33 2.27 -14.45
N ASP A 70 -0.07 1.07 -13.93
CA ASP A 70 -0.80 -0.14 -14.30
C ASP A 70 -2.26 -0.02 -13.86
N TYR A 71 -2.48 0.42 -12.62
CA TYR A 71 -3.81 0.65 -12.08
C TYR A 71 -4.63 1.62 -12.95
N ARG A 72 -4.03 2.73 -13.40
CA ARG A 72 -4.67 3.66 -14.35
C ARG A 72 -5.04 2.98 -15.65
N GLN A 73 -4.13 2.21 -16.25
CA GLN A 73 -4.40 1.49 -17.50
C GLN A 73 -5.55 0.48 -17.35
N ILE A 74 -5.63 -0.20 -16.20
CA ILE A 74 -6.71 -1.15 -15.89
C ILE A 74 -8.07 -0.44 -15.77
N LEU A 75 -8.12 0.75 -15.15
CA LEU A 75 -9.33 1.54 -15.09
C LEU A 75 -9.74 2.05 -16.48
N GLU A 76 -8.78 2.59 -17.24
CA GLU A 76 -9.01 3.17 -18.56
C GLU A 76 -9.43 2.15 -19.60
N TRP A 77 -8.88 0.92 -19.54
CA TRP A 77 -9.26 -0.19 -20.42
C TRP A 77 -10.78 -0.43 -20.39
N TYR A 78 -11.36 -0.32 -19.19
CA TYR A 78 -12.79 -0.46 -19.01
C TYR A 78 -13.56 0.84 -19.30
N SER A 79 -13.12 1.98 -18.78
CA SER A 79 -13.91 3.21 -18.82
C SER A 79 -13.90 3.90 -20.19
N LYS A 80 -12.76 3.95 -20.90
CA LYS A 80 -12.64 4.73 -22.14
C LYS A 80 -13.62 4.30 -23.24
N PRO A 81 -13.77 3.00 -23.59
CA PRO A 81 -14.68 2.59 -24.66
C PRO A 81 -16.16 2.90 -24.38
N ARG A 82 -16.52 3.15 -23.11
CA ARG A 82 -17.90 3.46 -22.71
C ARG A 82 -18.23 4.95 -22.81
N LEU A 83 -17.24 5.83 -22.85
CA LEU A 83 -17.48 7.28 -22.94
C LEU A 83 -18.26 7.65 -24.20
N ASP A 84 -17.96 6.99 -25.32
CA ASP A 84 -18.66 7.21 -26.60
C ASP A 84 -20.12 6.72 -26.59
N LEU A 85 -20.50 5.92 -25.59
CA LEU A 85 -21.85 5.37 -25.41
C LEU A 85 -22.69 6.15 -24.39
N ILE A 86 -22.10 7.16 -23.74
CA ILE A 86 -22.74 7.94 -22.68
C ILE A 86 -23.03 9.33 -23.23
N GLU A 87 -24.31 9.64 -23.36
CA GLU A 87 -24.75 11.00 -23.67
C GLU A 87 -24.78 11.79 -22.37
N TRP A 88 -24.09 12.93 -22.33
CA TRP A 88 -24.00 13.74 -21.12
C TRP A 88 -23.93 15.23 -21.39
N ARG A 89 -24.27 16.03 -20.38
CA ARG A 89 -24.06 17.48 -20.36
C ARG A 89 -23.46 17.95 -19.04
N PRO A 90 -22.66 19.03 -19.03
CA PRO A 90 -22.20 19.62 -17.79
C PRO A 90 -23.36 20.28 -17.04
N THR A 91 -23.32 20.22 -15.71
CA THR A 91 -24.25 20.95 -14.83
C THR A 91 -23.63 22.25 -14.34
N ASP A 92 -24.45 23.17 -13.81
CA ASP A 92 -24.01 24.46 -13.25
C ASP A 92 -22.98 24.33 -12.11
N LYS A 93 -22.89 23.14 -11.49
CA LYS A 93 -21.95 22.83 -10.41
C LYS A 93 -20.66 22.15 -10.91
N ASN A 94 -20.35 22.20 -12.20
CA ASN A 94 -19.25 21.45 -12.83
C ASN A 94 -19.33 19.93 -12.59
N ASN A 95 -20.54 19.40 -12.52
CA ASN A 95 -20.80 17.95 -12.48
C ASN A 95 -21.34 17.49 -13.84
N VAL A 96 -21.63 16.20 -13.98
CA VAL A 96 -22.12 15.57 -15.21
C VAL A 96 -23.56 15.08 -15.02
N GLU A 97 -24.44 15.44 -15.94
CA GLU A 97 -25.78 14.85 -16.06
C GLU A 97 -25.79 13.88 -17.23
N VAL A 98 -26.13 12.62 -16.96
CA VAL A 98 -26.25 11.56 -17.96
C VAL A 98 -27.66 11.58 -18.55
N LEU A 99 -27.74 11.63 -19.88
CA LEU A 99 -28.98 11.86 -20.64
C LEU A 99 -29.62 10.56 -21.15
N ASN A 100 -28.87 9.45 -21.18
CA ASN A 100 -29.32 8.15 -21.66
C ASN A 100 -29.24 7.05 -20.60
N GLU A 101 -29.92 5.93 -20.82
CA GLU A 101 -29.84 4.78 -19.92
C GLU A 101 -28.51 4.04 -20.07
N THR A 102 -27.71 4.04 -19.00
CA THR A 102 -26.35 3.46 -19.02
C THR A 102 -26.21 2.19 -18.18
N ILE A 103 -27.28 1.73 -17.52
CA ILE A 103 -27.22 0.60 -16.56
C ILE A 103 -26.60 -0.67 -17.16
N ASN A 104 -26.90 -0.97 -18.43
CA ASN A 104 -26.37 -2.15 -19.11
C ASN A 104 -24.86 -2.07 -19.38
N LEU A 105 -24.28 -0.86 -19.40
CA LEU A 105 -22.83 -0.66 -19.54
C LEU A 105 -22.06 -1.09 -18.29
N TYR A 106 -22.72 -1.18 -17.13
CA TYR A 106 -22.10 -1.47 -15.83
C TYR A 106 -22.60 -2.78 -15.18
N ARG A 107 -23.82 -3.23 -15.51
CA ARG A 107 -24.45 -4.39 -14.87
C ARG A 107 -23.71 -5.70 -15.11
N TYR A 108 -23.21 -5.92 -16.33
CA TYR A 108 -22.55 -7.17 -16.74
C TYR A 108 -21.15 -6.88 -17.23
N PHE A 109 -20.34 -6.32 -16.35
CA PHE A 109 -19.02 -5.90 -16.73
C PHE A 109 -18.01 -7.03 -16.70
N ASP A 110 -17.17 -7.11 -17.73
CA ASP A 110 -16.01 -8.00 -17.72
C ASP A 110 -14.95 -7.40 -16.80
N ALA A 111 -14.73 -8.10 -15.68
CA ALA A 111 -13.78 -7.72 -14.64
C ALA A 111 -12.46 -8.49 -14.73
N THR A 112 -12.21 -9.25 -15.80
CA THR A 112 -11.06 -10.17 -15.88
C THR A 112 -9.74 -9.45 -15.62
N ARG A 113 -9.48 -8.35 -16.32
CA ARG A 113 -8.23 -7.57 -16.13
C ARG A 113 -8.12 -6.95 -14.75
N GLN A 114 -9.24 -6.49 -14.20
CA GLN A 114 -9.30 -5.91 -12.86
C GLN A 114 -9.00 -6.97 -11.79
N ALA A 115 -9.54 -8.17 -11.96
CA ALA A 115 -9.29 -9.31 -11.10
C ALA A 115 -7.82 -9.76 -11.20
N GLU A 116 -7.28 -9.95 -12.40
CA GLU A 116 -5.87 -10.31 -12.63
C GLU A 116 -4.92 -9.31 -11.97
N PHE A 117 -5.11 -8.02 -12.24
CA PHE A 117 -4.30 -6.96 -11.62
C PHE A 117 -4.38 -7.02 -10.08
N PHE A 118 -5.58 -7.16 -9.52
CA PHE A 118 -5.73 -7.21 -8.07
C PHE A 118 -5.10 -8.47 -7.47
N PHE A 119 -5.17 -9.62 -8.15
CA PHE A 119 -4.46 -10.83 -7.76
C PHE A 119 -2.96 -10.62 -7.75
N GLU A 120 -2.38 -9.98 -8.76
CA GLU A 120 -0.95 -9.67 -8.78
C GLU A 120 -0.56 -8.74 -7.61
N CYS A 121 -1.40 -7.75 -7.29
CA CYS A 121 -1.15 -6.90 -6.12
C CYS A 121 -1.20 -7.70 -4.81
N VAL A 122 -2.17 -8.61 -4.66
CA VAL A 122 -2.26 -9.51 -3.51
C VAL A 122 -1.05 -10.44 -3.43
N ASP A 123 -0.62 -11.01 -4.55
CA ASP A 123 0.56 -11.88 -4.64
C ASP A 123 1.82 -11.16 -4.17
N VAL A 124 2.08 -9.95 -4.71
CA VAL A 124 3.21 -9.12 -4.26
C VAL A 124 3.08 -8.76 -2.77
N THR A 125 1.87 -8.47 -2.29
CA THR A 125 1.64 -8.14 -0.88
C THR A 125 2.02 -9.31 0.03
N VAL A 126 1.60 -10.52 -0.32
CA VAL A 126 1.81 -11.74 0.49
C VAL A 126 3.25 -12.25 0.39
N ASN A 127 3.80 -12.29 -0.82
CA ASN A 127 5.06 -12.97 -1.08
C ASN A 127 6.29 -12.06 -1.03
N LYS A 128 6.10 -10.73 -1.01
CA LYS A 128 7.21 -9.76 -0.95
C LYS A 128 7.01 -8.73 0.14
N THR A 129 5.96 -7.90 0.04
CA THR A 129 5.80 -6.73 0.90
C THR A 129 5.70 -7.09 2.38
N LEU A 130 4.84 -8.06 2.73
CA LEU A 130 4.70 -8.49 4.13
C LEU A 130 5.99 -9.12 4.70
N PRO A 131 6.63 -10.10 4.02
CA PRO A 131 7.92 -10.61 4.46
C PRO A 131 9.00 -9.54 4.65
N GLU A 132 9.14 -8.61 3.70
CA GLU A 132 10.12 -7.52 3.75
C GLU A 132 9.81 -6.56 4.91
N GLU A 133 8.53 -6.24 5.16
CA GLU A 133 8.12 -5.41 6.29
C GLU A 133 8.43 -6.07 7.63
N VAL A 134 8.17 -7.38 7.76
CA VAL A 134 8.49 -8.14 8.97
C VAL A 134 10.00 -8.19 9.22
N ASP A 135 10.80 -8.48 8.18
CA ASP A 135 12.26 -8.49 8.26
C ASP A 135 12.81 -7.11 8.67
N TYR A 136 12.31 -6.06 8.04
CA TYR A 136 12.68 -4.69 8.37
C TYR A 136 12.36 -4.33 9.82
N LEU A 137 11.17 -4.70 10.32
CA LEU A 137 10.78 -4.43 11.71
C LEU A 137 11.69 -5.16 12.71
N ALA A 138 12.01 -6.43 12.44
CA ALA A 138 12.93 -7.20 13.28
C ALA A 138 14.33 -6.57 13.33
N LYS A 139 14.87 -6.16 12.16
CA LYS A 139 16.16 -5.45 12.04
C LYS A 139 16.14 -4.10 12.75
N HIS A 140 15.05 -3.36 12.62
CA HIS A 140 14.86 -2.09 13.31
C HIS A 140 14.89 -2.28 14.83
N ASP A 141 14.19 -3.28 15.38
CA ASP A 141 14.20 -3.56 16.82
C ASP A 141 15.61 -3.90 17.33
N LEU A 142 16.37 -4.71 16.60
CA LEU A 142 17.77 -5.03 16.94
C LEU A 142 18.67 -3.78 17.00
N LEU A 143 18.52 -2.87 16.03
CA LEU A 143 19.29 -1.63 16.00
C LEU A 143 18.86 -0.67 17.11
N ASN A 144 17.55 -0.60 17.37
CA ASN A 144 16.97 0.24 18.42
C ASN A 144 17.49 -0.18 19.81
N ASP A 145 17.44 -1.48 20.12
CA ASP A 145 17.96 -2.04 21.36
C ASP A 145 19.47 -1.80 21.53
N PHE A 146 20.24 -1.96 20.45
CA PHE A 146 21.67 -1.65 20.47
C PHE A 146 21.92 -0.18 20.81
N ILE A 147 21.26 0.76 20.11
CA ILE A 147 21.46 2.19 20.34
C ILE A 147 21.12 2.56 21.77
N LYS A 148 19.98 2.08 22.31
CA LYS A 148 19.58 2.34 23.70
C LYS A 148 20.54 1.76 24.73
N SER A 149 21.16 0.61 24.43
CA SER A 149 22.15 0.00 25.32
C SER A 149 23.50 0.72 25.31
N TYR A 150 23.82 1.36 24.18
CA TYR A 150 25.13 1.97 23.94
C TYR A 150 25.14 3.46 24.28
N ILE A 151 24.02 4.18 24.08
CA ILE A 151 23.88 5.62 24.27
C ILE A 151 22.58 5.92 25.02
N ASP A 152 22.66 6.72 26.08
CA ASP A 152 21.48 7.24 26.76
C ASP A 152 20.87 8.39 25.95
N MET A 153 19.75 8.12 25.27
CA MET A 153 19.01 9.14 24.55
C MET A 153 17.50 8.85 24.50
N PRO A 154 16.66 9.89 24.35
CA PRO A 154 15.21 9.71 24.23
C PRO A 154 14.81 8.85 23.02
N ASP A 155 13.74 8.06 23.16
CA ASP A 155 13.21 7.21 22.08
C ASP A 155 12.99 7.94 20.75
N LYS A 156 12.55 9.21 20.82
CA LYS A 156 12.35 10.05 19.62
C LYS A 156 13.66 10.32 18.87
N SER A 157 14.76 10.48 19.60
CA SER A 157 16.08 10.70 19.02
C SER A 157 16.60 9.43 18.36
N VAL A 158 16.40 8.26 18.98
CA VAL A 158 16.75 6.96 18.37
C VAL A 158 15.98 6.74 17.08
N ALA A 159 14.65 6.93 17.10
CA ALA A 159 13.82 6.79 15.91
C ALA A 159 14.22 7.75 14.78
N LEU A 160 14.58 9.00 15.12
CA LEU A 160 15.09 9.98 14.16
C LEU A 160 16.44 9.55 13.58
N LEU A 161 17.32 9.00 14.41
CA LEU A 161 18.64 8.53 13.99
C LEU A 161 18.53 7.37 13.01
N ILE A 162 17.72 6.36 13.32
CA ILE A 162 17.47 5.21 12.45
C ILE A 162 16.86 5.66 11.11
N ARG A 163 15.94 6.63 11.15
CA ARG A 163 15.40 7.23 9.92
C ARG A 163 16.49 7.86 9.05
N PHE A 164 17.44 8.60 9.63
CA PHE A 164 18.52 9.20 8.85
C PHE A 164 19.50 8.16 8.29
N LEU A 165 19.76 7.08 9.02
CA LEU A 165 20.56 5.96 8.52
C LEU A 165 19.88 5.30 7.31
N ASN A 166 18.59 4.99 7.41
CA ASN A 166 17.83 4.41 6.30
C ASN A 166 17.85 5.32 5.05
N GLN A 167 17.73 6.64 5.23
CA GLN A 167 17.73 7.60 4.12
C GLN A 167 19.10 7.72 3.42
N ASN A 168 20.19 7.49 4.14
CA ASN A 168 21.56 7.67 3.66
C ASN A 168 22.33 6.34 3.59
N ASN A 169 21.59 5.23 3.47
CA ASN A 169 22.15 3.88 3.29
C ASN A 169 23.22 3.53 4.35
N GLY A 170 22.89 3.77 5.62
CA GLY A 170 23.72 3.41 6.78
C GLY A 170 24.72 4.47 7.24
N THR A 171 24.69 5.69 6.69
CA THR A 171 25.64 6.76 7.06
C THR A 171 24.95 8.02 7.60
N LEU A 172 25.60 8.76 8.50
CA LEU A 172 25.12 10.03 9.00
C LEU A 172 25.90 11.20 8.39
N SER A 173 25.19 12.09 7.69
CA SER A 173 25.82 13.29 7.12
C SER A 173 26.32 14.24 8.22
N LYS A 174 27.43 14.95 7.96
CA LYS A 174 27.98 15.96 8.90
C LYS A 174 26.93 16.98 9.34
N ARG A 175 26.09 17.44 8.41
CA ARG A 175 25.01 18.39 8.71
C ARG A 175 23.98 17.83 9.71
N VAL A 176 23.65 16.54 9.61
CA VAL A 176 22.71 15.88 10.54
C VAL A 176 23.36 15.70 11.90
N LEU A 177 24.63 15.30 11.95
CA LEU A 177 25.39 15.21 13.19
C LEU A 177 25.47 16.57 13.88
N ASP A 178 25.85 17.63 13.17
CA ASP A 178 26.02 18.97 13.76
C ASP A 178 24.70 19.58 14.26
N LYS A 179 23.57 19.30 13.59
CA LYS A 179 22.27 19.89 13.92
C LYS A 179 21.44 19.09 14.91
N GLU A 180 21.35 17.79 14.71
CA GLU A 180 20.41 16.91 15.42
C GLU A 180 21.12 16.03 16.47
N PHE A 181 22.41 15.74 16.28
CA PHE A 181 23.16 14.77 17.11
C PHE A 181 24.55 15.27 17.54
N SER A 182 24.68 16.56 17.86
CA SER A 182 25.98 17.20 18.15
C SER A 182 26.65 16.68 19.42
N GLN A 183 25.90 15.95 20.24
CA GLN A 183 26.39 15.29 21.46
C GLN A 183 27.02 13.92 21.18
N LEU A 184 26.81 13.34 19.99
CA LEU A 184 27.43 12.06 19.64
C LEU A 184 28.91 12.24 19.31
N THR A 185 29.73 11.37 19.88
CA THR A 185 31.15 11.26 19.55
C THR A 185 31.35 10.52 18.24
N ASN A 186 32.48 10.77 17.57
CA ASN A 186 32.84 10.05 16.34
C ASN A 186 32.94 8.52 16.55
N THR A 187 33.27 8.07 17.76
CA THR A 187 33.32 6.65 18.10
C THR A 187 31.92 6.05 18.16
N GLU A 188 30.97 6.77 18.75
CA GLU A 188 29.56 6.35 18.81
C GLU A 188 28.91 6.31 17.44
N VAL A 189 29.13 7.34 16.63
CA VAL A 189 28.62 7.37 15.24
C VAL A 189 29.13 6.16 14.47
N LYS A 190 30.44 5.89 14.50
CA LYS A 190 31.01 4.73 13.79
C LYS A 190 30.48 3.39 14.30
N ALA A 191 30.29 3.26 15.62
CA ALA A 191 29.72 2.04 16.20
C ALA A 191 28.29 1.80 15.72
N ILE A 192 27.48 2.86 15.64
CA ILE A 192 26.11 2.78 15.13
C ILE A 192 26.09 2.47 13.63
N GLU A 193 26.89 3.16 12.81
CA GLU A 193 26.99 2.91 11.36
C GLU A 193 27.46 1.47 11.08
N HIS A 194 28.43 0.96 11.83
CA HIS A 194 28.87 -0.43 11.73
C HIS A 194 27.75 -1.40 12.12
N LYS A 195 27.07 -1.16 13.25
CA LYS A 195 25.98 -2.03 13.68
C LYS A 195 24.83 -2.03 12.67
N TYR A 196 24.56 -0.89 12.04
CA TYR A 196 23.58 -0.78 10.97
C TYR A 196 23.98 -1.67 9.78
N ASP A 197 25.23 -1.58 9.32
CA ASP A 197 25.72 -2.42 8.21
C ASP A 197 25.63 -3.91 8.56
N ASP A 198 26.02 -4.30 9.78
CA ASP A 198 25.90 -5.69 10.24
C ASP A 198 24.45 -6.20 10.21
N VAL A 199 23.48 -5.37 10.61
CA VAL A 199 22.07 -5.79 10.75
C VAL A 199 21.33 -5.75 9.41
N PHE A 200 21.58 -4.73 8.57
CA PHE A 200 20.84 -4.53 7.32
C PHE A 200 21.56 -5.11 6.10
N HIS A 201 22.87 -5.36 6.18
CA HIS A 201 23.69 -5.87 5.07
C HIS A 201 24.49 -7.14 5.43
N GLY A 202 24.51 -7.57 6.71
CA GLY A 202 25.31 -8.71 7.18
C GLY A 202 24.82 -10.08 6.71
N ASP A 203 23.53 -10.27 6.45
CA ASP A 203 22.96 -11.54 5.96
C ASP A 203 23.42 -11.90 4.53
N ALA A 204 23.95 -10.93 3.77
CA ALA A 204 24.48 -11.20 2.42
C ALA A 204 25.86 -11.89 2.41
N LYS A 205 26.50 -12.06 3.58
CA LYS A 205 27.86 -12.62 3.71
C LYS A 205 27.93 -14.00 4.35
N SER A 206 26.82 -14.57 4.84
CA SER A 206 26.81 -15.92 5.46
C SER A 206 26.55 -17.07 4.46
N ASP A 207 26.15 -16.77 3.23
CA ASP A 207 25.84 -17.75 2.17
C ASP A 207 26.90 -17.83 1.05
N LEU A 208 28.16 -17.42 1.32
CA LEU A 208 29.32 -17.60 0.42
C LEU A 208 30.41 -18.46 1.07
#